data_AF-A0A0J9W6C1-F1
#
_entry.id   AF-A0A0J9W6C1-F1
#
_cell.length_a   1.000
_cell.length_b   1.000
_cell.length_c   1.000
_cell.angle_alpha   90.00
_cell.angle_beta   90.00
_cell.angle_gamma   90.00
#
_symmetry.space_group_name_H-M   'P 1'
#
loop_
_entity.id
_entity.type
_entity.pdbx_description
1 polymer ?
#
loop_
_entity_poly.entity_id
_entity_poly.type
_entity_poly.pdbx_seq_one_letter_code
_entity_poly.pdbx_strand_id
1 'polypeptide(L)'
;MTKEYTHYINDWTFLNYWLNYELNKSPFYKNIFVNEFYNNMENYILHILGYVFFINDEIYDINKDELDKIHILFNLYSNYYGIINEGNIVCKTKDICLDFSNKCAEEYKKGIIKCENIDSDFCRNIDQFKRKYVSLKESDKSKDDFNSNELIPLPTYDQALQEYHSELNRKITIVTISILCSIFGIILILFYLYKVQIN
;
A
#
# COMPACT_ATOMS: atom_id res chain seq x y z
N MET A 1 -21.46 20.08 -15.81
CA MET A 1 -20.61 18.88 -16.01
C MET A 1 -21.53 17.67 -15.95
N THR A 2 -21.58 16.82 -16.98
CA THR A 2 -22.53 15.70 -17.07
C THR A 2 -22.05 14.48 -16.26
N LYS A 3 -22.98 13.64 -15.78
CA LYS A 3 -22.68 12.44 -14.97
C LYS A 3 -21.73 11.46 -15.68
N GLU A 4 -21.81 11.39 -17.00
CA GLU A 4 -20.96 10.58 -17.87
C GLU A 4 -19.50 11.06 -17.91
N TYR A 5 -19.29 12.38 -17.95
CA TYR A 5 -17.95 12.99 -17.90
C TYR A 5 -17.26 12.75 -16.55
N THR A 6 -18.02 12.72 -15.45
CA THR A 6 -17.48 12.42 -14.11
C THR A 6 -17.07 10.95 -13.95
N HIS A 7 -17.79 10.00 -14.55
CA HIS A 7 -17.40 8.58 -14.54
C HIS A 7 -16.10 8.36 -15.31
N TYR A 8 -15.98 8.98 -16.48
CA TYR A 8 -14.82 8.91 -17.35
C TYR A 8 -13.52 9.41 -16.67
N ILE A 9 -13.53 10.57 -16.00
CA ILE A 9 -12.36 11.08 -15.26
C ILE A 9 -11.92 10.11 -14.16
N ASN A 10 -12.88 9.50 -13.46
CA ASN A 10 -12.59 8.55 -12.39
C ASN A 10 -11.94 7.27 -12.93
N ASP A 11 -12.39 6.76 -14.09
CA ASP A 11 -11.83 5.56 -14.71
C ASP A 11 -10.36 5.78 -15.13
N TRP A 12 -10.07 6.92 -15.76
CA TRP A 12 -8.71 7.27 -16.18
C TRP A 12 -7.78 7.55 -15.00
N THR A 13 -8.26 8.25 -13.98
CA THR A 13 -7.48 8.49 -12.74
C THR A 13 -7.12 7.16 -12.07
N PHE A 14 -8.06 6.22 -12.01
CA PHE A 14 -7.81 4.89 -11.48
C PHE A 14 -6.82 4.10 -12.35
N LEU A 15 -6.96 4.13 -13.67
CA LEU A 15 -6.04 3.48 -14.60
C LEU A 15 -4.62 4.04 -14.47
N ASN A 16 -4.46 5.35 -14.35
CA ASN A 16 -3.17 5.99 -14.15
C ASN A 16 -2.51 5.52 -12.84
N TYR A 17 -3.26 5.51 -11.74
CA TYR A 17 -2.80 4.94 -10.47
C TYR A 17 -2.37 3.48 -10.63
N TRP A 18 -3.23 2.65 -11.25
CA TRP A 18 -3.00 1.21 -11.37
C TRP A 18 -1.74 0.92 -12.18
N LEU A 19 -1.56 1.59 -13.33
CA LEU A 19 -0.36 1.45 -14.16
C LEU A 19 0.91 1.86 -13.41
N ASN A 20 0.89 3.01 -12.74
CA ASN A 20 1.99 3.48 -11.90
C ASN A 20 2.35 2.45 -10.83
N TYR A 21 1.34 1.90 -10.15
CA TYR A 21 1.52 0.92 -9.09
C TYR A 21 2.11 -0.39 -9.62
N GLU A 22 1.56 -0.96 -10.69
CA GLU A 22 2.05 -2.23 -11.26
C GLU A 22 3.48 -2.12 -11.78
N LEU A 23 3.84 -1.02 -12.47
CA LEU A 23 5.19 -0.81 -12.96
C LEU A 23 6.19 -0.57 -11.81
N ASN A 24 5.78 0.02 -10.69
CA ASN A 24 6.65 0.23 -9.54
C ASN A 24 6.84 -1.02 -8.64
N LYS A 25 6.08 -2.10 -8.82
CA LYS A 25 6.26 -3.34 -8.03
C LYS A 25 7.57 -4.05 -8.30
N SER A 26 8.07 -3.96 -9.53
CA SER A 26 9.23 -4.73 -9.98
C SER A 26 10.47 -3.85 -10.09
N PRO A 27 11.62 -4.26 -9.53
CA PRO A 27 12.86 -3.52 -9.71
C PRO A 27 13.29 -3.48 -11.19
N PHE A 28 12.83 -4.43 -12.02
CA PHE A 28 13.10 -4.46 -13.46
C PHE A 28 12.40 -3.35 -14.23
N TYR A 29 11.28 -2.84 -13.71
CA TYR A 29 10.45 -1.83 -14.38
C TYR A 29 10.59 -0.45 -13.74
N LYS A 30 11.44 -0.30 -12.73
CA LYS A 30 11.62 0.94 -11.96
C LYS A 30 12.09 2.13 -12.81
N ASN A 31 12.66 1.88 -13.99
CA ASN A 31 13.12 2.91 -14.93
C ASN A 31 12.14 3.13 -16.09
N ILE A 32 10.99 2.45 -16.10
CA ILE A 32 9.96 2.65 -17.11
C ILE A 32 9.09 3.81 -16.68
N PHE A 33 9.08 4.86 -17.49
CA PHE A 33 8.12 5.95 -17.34
C PHE A 33 6.75 5.47 -17.84
N VAL A 34 5.72 5.68 -17.02
CA VAL A 34 4.36 5.21 -17.26
C VAL A 34 3.77 5.89 -18.48
N ASN A 35 4.06 7.18 -18.67
CA ASN A 35 3.64 7.92 -19.85
C ASN A 35 4.26 7.34 -21.14
N GLU A 36 5.54 7.01 -21.13
CA GLU A 36 6.27 6.45 -22.27
C GLU A 36 5.76 5.05 -22.59
N PHE A 37 5.55 4.22 -21.56
CA PHE A 37 4.95 2.91 -21.70
C PHE A 37 3.56 2.98 -22.34
N TYR A 38 2.71 3.88 -21.85
CA TYR A 38 1.36 4.07 -22.39
C TYR A 38 1.38 4.57 -23.83
N ASN A 39 2.18 5.61 -24.14
CA ASN A 39 2.33 6.17 -25.48
C ASN A 39 2.81 5.12 -26.49
N ASN A 40 3.74 4.24 -26.09
CA ASN A 40 4.21 3.16 -26.95
C ASN A 40 3.11 2.13 -27.28
N MET A 41 2.26 1.79 -26.30
CA MET A 41 1.10 0.92 -26.53
C MET A 41 0.05 1.58 -27.44
N GLU A 42 -0.24 2.87 -27.20
CA GLU A 42 -1.20 3.63 -28.00
C GLU A 42 -0.76 3.72 -29.46
N ASN A 43 0.52 4.03 -29.71
CA ASN A 43 1.07 4.07 -31.05
C ASN A 43 0.92 2.72 -31.78
N TYR A 44 1.17 1.60 -31.10
CA TYR A 44 0.95 0.27 -31.69
C TYR A 44 -0.53 0.03 -32.05
N ILE A 45 -1.45 0.37 -31.14
CA ILE A 45 -2.89 0.25 -31.36
C ILE A 45 -3.34 1.11 -32.54
N LEU A 46 -2.86 2.35 -32.63
CA LEU A 46 -3.12 3.25 -33.74
C LEU A 46 -2.65 2.64 -35.06
N HIS A 47 -1.44 2.11 -35.10
CA HIS A 47 -0.88 1.50 -36.31
C HIS A 47 -1.63 0.24 -36.75
N ILE A 48 -2.05 -0.62 -35.81
CA ILE A 48 -2.66 -1.91 -36.14
C ILE A 48 -4.17 -1.82 -36.36
N LEU A 49 -4.86 -1.01 -35.55
CA LEU A 49 -6.32 -0.94 -35.54
C LEU A 49 -6.88 0.37 -36.11
N GLY A 50 -6.04 1.37 -36.36
CA GLY A 50 -6.48 2.67 -36.87
C GLY A 50 -7.27 3.51 -35.87
N TYR A 51 -7.26 3.15 -34.57
CA TYR A 51 -7.93 3.91 -33.51
C TYR A 51 -6.96 4.89 -32.85
N VAL A 52 -7.37 6.16 -32.78
CA VAL A 52 -6.70 7.18 -31.98
C VAL A 52 -7.45 7.32 -30.66
N PHE A 53 -6.78 7.07 -29.54
CA PHE A 53 -7.21 7.61 -28.26
C PHE A 53 -6.60 9.02 -28.15
N PHE A 54 -7.37 10.02 -27.71
CA PHE A 54 -6.93 11.43 -27.65
C PHE A 54 -6.70 11.87 -26.21
N ILE A 55 -5.91 11.12 -25.44
CA ILE A 55 -5.94 11.26 -23.97
C ILE A 55 -4.53 11.10 -23.36
N ASN A 56 -3.55 11.79 -23.92
CA ASN A 56 -2.18 11.76 -23.41
C ASN A 56 -2.00 12.47 -22.06
N ASP A 57 -2.95 13.31 -21.64
CA ASP A 57 -2.82 14.09 -20.41
C ASP A 57 -3.32 13.35 -19.16
N GLU A 58 -4.05 12.23 -19.32
CA GLU A 58 -4.64 11.50 -18.18
C GLU A 58 -3.72 10.39 -17.64
N ILE A 59 -2.73 9.93 -18.41
CA ILE A 59 -1.72 8.95 -18.00
C ILE A 59 -0.37 9.64 -17.83
N TYR A 60 0.12 9.67 -16.60
CA TYR A 60 1.33 10.41 -16.22
C TYR A 60 2.07 9.72 -15.08
N ASP A 61 3.37 10.00 -14.96
CA ASP A 61 4.19 9.48 -13.87
C ASP A 61 3.77 10.10 -12.52
N ILE A 62 3.37 9.24 -11.59
CA ILE A 62 3.12 9.59 -10.20
C ILE A 62 4.43 9.35 -9.45
N ASN A 63 4.92 10.39 -8.76
CA ASN A 63 6.12 10.22 -7.94
C ASN A 63 5.88 9.15 -6.87
N LYS A 64 6.95 8.45 -6.48
CA LYS A 64 6.85 7.30 -5.59
C LYS A 64 6.17 7.61 -4.25
N ASP A 65 6.42 8.78 -3.66
CA ASP A 65 5.87 9.12 -2.36
C ASP A 65 4.34 9.31 -2.40
N GLU A 66 3.86 10.00 -3.43
CA GLU A 66 2.43 10.15 -3.71
C GLU A 66 1.78 8.84 -4.11
N LEU A 67 2.46 8.02 -4.93
CA LEU A 67 1.97 6.69 -5.30
C LEU A 67 1.77 5.78 -4.07
N ASP A 68 2.74 5.78 -3.14
CA ASP A 68 2.66 5.04 -1.89
C ASP A 68 1.47 5.53 -1.03
N LYS A 69 1.21 6.86 -0.98
CA LYS A 69 0.06 7.44 -0.27
C LYS A 69 -1.27 6.99 -0.89
N ILE A 70 -1.40 7.08 -2.21
CA ILE A 70 -2.60 6.63 -2.94
C ILE A 70 -2.82 5.13 -2.72
N HIS A 71 -1.76 4.33 -2.76
CA HIS A 71 -1.85 2.89 -2.55
C HIS A 71 -2.34 2.52 -1.14
N ILE A 72 -1.88 3.23 -0.10
CA ILE A 72 -2.39 3.07 1.28
C ILE A 72 -3.91 3.34 1.30
N LEU A 73 -4.37 4.43 0.70
CA LEU A 73 -5.80 4.76 0.64
C LEU A 73 -6.60 3.70 -0.12
N PHE A 74 -6.07 3.23 -1.25
CA PHE A 74 -6.67 2.14 -2.02
C PHE A 74 -6.86 0.90 -1.15
N ASN A 75 -5.80 0.42 -0.48
CA ASN A 75 -5.90 -0.78 0.36
C ASN A 75 -6.87 -0.59 1.53
N LEU A 76 -6.85 0.58 2.19
CA LEU A 76 -7.78 0.90 3.27
C LEU A 76 -9.24 0.75 2.82
N TYR A 77 -9.60 1.41 1.72
CA TYR A 77 -10.97 1.37 1.22
C TYR A 77 -11.33 0.01 0.62
N SER A 78 -10.43 -0.66 -0.10
CA SER A 78 -10.69 -2.02 -0.62
C SER A 78 -10.98 -3.01 0.50
N ASN A 79 -10.20 -2.99 1.59
CA ASN A 79 -10.44 -3.86 2.74
C ASN A 79 -11.72 -3.46 3.49
N TYR A 80 -11.99 -2.16 3.67
CA TYR A 80 -13.23 -1.67 4.27
C TYR A 80 -14.47 -2.10 3.47
N TYR A 81 -14.42 -1.99 2.15
CA TYR A 81 -15.51 -2.45 1.28
C TYR A 81 -15.63 -3.98 1.20
N GLY A 82 -14.57 -4.72 1.56
CA GLY A 82 -14.63 -6.15 1.83
C GLY A 82 -15.42 -6.52 3.09
N ILE A 83 -15.57 -5.59 4.03
CA ILE A 83 -16.40 -5.76 5.23
C ILE A 83 -17.82 -5.28 4.95
N ILE A 84 -17.98 -4.04 4.49
CA ILE A 84 -19.28 -3.39 4.30
C ILE A 84 -19.41 -2.78 2.91
N ASN A 85 -20.50 -3.06 2.22
CA ASN A 85 -20.83 -2.39 0.96
C ASN A 85 -22.32 -2.00 0.96
N GLU A 86 -22.62 -0.80 0.46
CA GLU A 86 -23.99 -0.26 0.40
C GLU A 86 -24.75 -0.38 1.74
N GLY A 87 -24.03 -0.26 2.86
CA GLY A 87 -24.60 -0.37 4.20
C GLY A 87 -24.78 -1.80 4.73
N ASN A 88 -24.43 -2.83 3.98
CA ASN A 88 -24.59 -4.23 4.39
C ASN A 88 -23.24 -4.90 4.61
N ILE A 89 -23.14 -5.78 5.61
CA ILE A 89 -21.95 -6.60 5.80
C ILE A 89 -21.87 -7.61 4.63
N VAL A 90 -20.76 -7.58 3.88
CA VAL A 90 -20.61 -8.37 2.64
C VAL A 90 -19.62 -9.53 2.76
N CYS A 91 -18.72 -9.51 3.73
CA CYS A 91 -17.85 -10.65 4.02
C CYS A 91 -18.67 -11.93 4.25
N LYS A 92 -18.10 -13.07 3.83
CA LYS A 92 -18.80 -14.37 3.78
C LYS A 92 -18.84 -15.08 5.13
N THR A 93 -17.79 -14.91 5.93
CA THR A 93 -17.65 -15.53 7.25
C THR A 93 -17.05 -14.51 8.20
N LYS A 94 -17.25 -14.73 9.50
CA LYS A 94 -16.62 -13.93 10.56
C LYS A 94 -15.10 -13.82 10.38
N ASP A 95 -14.42 -14.94 10.11
CA ASP A 95 -12.97 -14.94 9.91
C ASP A 95 -12.54 -14.06 8.73
N ILE A 96 -13.30 -14.05 7.64
CA ILE A 96 -13.03 -13.16 6.49
C ILE A 96 -13.25 -11.69 6.87
N CYS A 97 -14.29 -11.38 7.65
CA CYS A 97 -14.52 -10.03 8.15
C CYS A 97 -13.36 -9.56 9.03
N LEU A 98 -12.88 -10.44 9.92
CA LEU A 98 -11.75 -10.16 10.81
C LEU A 98 -10.42 -10.05 10.05
N ASP A 99 -10.21 -10.83 8.97
CA ASP A 99 -9.05 -10.68 8.10
C ASP A 99 -9.04 -9.31 7.40
N PHE A 100 -10.16 -8.89 6.80
CA PHE A 100 -10.27 -7.54 6.24
C PHE A 100 -10.09 -6.45 7.30
N SER A 101 -10.64 -6.67 8.50
CA SER A 101 -10.49 -5.77 9.64
C SER A 101 -9.03 -5.62 10.07
N ASN A 102 -8.29 -6.72 10.10
CA ASN A 102 -6.87 -6.74 10.43
C ASN A 102 -6.07 -5.98 9.37
N LYS A 103 -6.35 -6.25 8.08
CA LYS A 103 -5.72 -5.53 6.96
C LYS A 103 -6.02 -4.02 7.00
N CYS A 104 -7.23 -3.61 7.40
CA CYS A 104 -7.53 -2.20 7.63
C CYS A 104 -6.64 -1.60 8.72
N ALA A 105 -6.48 -2.29 9.86
CA ALA A 105 -5.63 -1.82 10.95
C ALA A 105 -4.16 -1.70 10.53
N GLU A 106 -3.62 -2.71 9.82
CA GLU A 106 -2.24 -2.70 9.34
C GLU A 106 -1.95 -1.59 8.32
N GLU A 107 -2.84 -1.40 7.34
CA GLU A 107 -2.68 -0.32 6.37
C GLU A 107 -2.89 1.05 7.01
N TYR A 108 -3.75 1.15 8.03
CA TYR A 108 -3.99 2.40 8.75
C TYR A 108 -2.76 2.83 9.54
N LYS A 109 -2.00 1.88 10.15
CA LYS A 109 -0.70 2.17 10.77
C LYS A 109 0.24 2.89 9.79
N LYS A 110 0.38 2.36 8.58
CA LYS A 110 1.21 2.97 7.52
C LYS A 110 0.71 4.37 7.19
N GLY A 111 -0.60 4.54 7.07
CA GLY A 111 -1.23 5.83 6.76
C GLY A 111 -1.02 6.89 7.83
N ILE A 112 -1.22 6.57 9.10
CA ILE A 112 -1.06 7.55 10.20
C ILE A 112 0.38 7.91 10.48
N ILE A 113 1.33 6.99 10.27
CA ILE A 113 2.77 7.30 10.36
C ILE A 113 3.18 8.26 9.24
N LYS A 114 2.67 8.04 8.02
CA LYS A 114 2.98 8.86 6.85
C LYS A 114 2.22 10.20 6.83
N CYS A 115 1.30 10.40 7.76
CA CYS A 115 0.55 11.63 7.91
C CYS A 115 1.37 12.69 8.68
N GLU A 116 2.28 13.37 7.97
CA GLU A 116 3.20 14.35 8.58
C GLU A 116 2.55 15.72 8.84
N ASN A 117 1.62 16.14 7.98
CA ASN A 117 0.91 17.40 8.09
C ASN A 117 -0.60 17.14 8.07
N ILE A 118 -1.27 17.40 9.19
CA ILE A 118 -2.70 17.13 9.38
C ILE A 118 -3.59 17.81 8.33
N ASP A 119 -3.13 18.94 7.78
CA ASP A 119 -3.85 19.70 6.76
C ASP A 119 -3.61 19.17 5.34
N SER A 120 -2.72 18.20 5.14
CA SER A 120 -2.52 17.59 3.81
C SER A 120 -3.74 16.77 3.37
N ASP A 121 -3.99 16.75 2.07
CA ASP A 121 -5.10 15.99 1.47
C ASP A 121 -5.05 14.52 1.88
N PHE A 122 -3.87 13.93 1.93
CA PHE A 122 -3.65 12.57 2.39
C PHE A 122 -4.10 12.38 3.85
N CYS A 123 -3.64 13.22 4.77
CA CYS A 123 -4.02 13.17 6.18
C CYS A 123 -5.51 13.32 6.41
N ARG A 124 -6.16 14.24 5.68
CA ARG A 124 -7.62 14.43 5.77
C ARG A 124 -8.36 13.16 5.32
N ASN A 125 -7.86 12.46 4.29
CA ASN A 125 -8.43 11.18 3.86
C ASN A 125 -8.21 10.04 4.87
N ILE A 126 -7.05 10.00 5.54
CA ILE A 126 -6.79 9.05 6.63
C ILE A 126 -7.74 9.29 7.82
N ASP A 127 -7.95 10.54 8.22
CA ASP A 127 -8.88 10.90 9.29
C ASP A 127 -10.35 10.63 8.90
N GLN A 128 -10.71 10.86 7.64
CA GLN A 128 -12.02 10.48 7.11
C GLN A 128 -12.23 8.96 7.15
N PHE A 129 -11.22 8.18 6.78
CA PHE A 129 -11.26 6.73 6.89
C PHE A 129 -11.47 6.30 8.36
N LYS A 130 -10.69 6.87 9.29
CA LYS A 130 -10.83 6.60 10.73
C LYS A 130 -12.27 6.81 11.20
N ARG A 131 -12.88 7.96 10.86
CA ARG A 131 -14.26 8.28 11.23
C ARG A 131 -15.26 7.25 10.68
N LYS A 132 -15.13 6.87 9.40
CA LYS A 132 -15.99 5.84 8.78
C LYS A 132 -15.86 4.49 9.49
N TYR A 133 -14.63 4.05 9.73
CA TYR A 133 -14.34 2.78 10.35
C TYR A 133 -14.84 2.69 11.80
N VAL A 134 -14.59 3.73 12.61
CA VAL A 134 -15.08 3.82 13.99
C VAL A 134 -16.61 3.81 14.02
N SER A 135 -17.24 4.60 13.16
CA SER A 135 -18.71 4.61 13.05
C SER A 135 -19.30 3.25 12.66
N LEU A 136 -18.63 2.50 11.76
CA LEU A 136 -19.03 1.12 11.45
C LEU A 136 -18.92 0.23 12.69
N LYS A 137 -17.78 0.26 13.37
CA LYS A 137 -17.53 -0.56 14.56
C LYS A 137 -18.53 -0.28 15.69
N GLU A 138 -18.94 0.98 15.86
CA GLU A 138 -19.91 1.41 16.87
C GLU A 138 -21.38 1.20 16.44
N SER A 139 -21.63 0.74 15.21
CA SER A 139 -22.98 0.46 14.73
C SER A 139 -23.48 -0.91 15.20
N ASP A 140 -24.81 -1.11 15.15
CA ASP A 140 -25.47 -2.37 15.49
C ASP A 140 -25.58 -3.33 14.29
N LYS A 141 -24.65 -3.25 13.32
CA LYS A 141 -24.69 -4.10 12.13
C LYS A 141 -24.22 -5.51 12.46
N SER A 142 -24.99 -6.50 12.02
CA SER A 142 -24.63 -7.90 12.12
C SER A 142 -25.00 -8.67 10.87
N LYS A 143 -24.31 -9.79 10.66
CA LYS A 143 -24.62 -10.78 9.64
C LYS A 143 -24.07 -12.12 10.09
N ASP A 144 -24.93 -13.13 10.11
CA ASP A 144 -24.60 -14.46 10.62
C ASP A 144 -23.97 -14.34 12.02
N ASP A 145 -22.79 -14.95 12.24
CA ASP A 145 -22.09 -14.94 13.52
C ASP A 145 -21.17 -13.72 13.72
N PHE A 146 -21.21 -12.73 12.83
CA PHE A 146 -20.36 -11.53 12.89
C PHE A 146 -21.17 -10.28 13.27
N ASN A 147 -20.63 -9.51 14.21
CA ASN A 147 -21.08 -8.17 14.58
C ASN A 147 -19.99 -7.13 14.28
N SER A 148 -20.38 -5.95 13.80
CA SER A 148 -19.43 -4.86 13.53
C SER A 148 -18.63 -4.42 14.75
N ASN A 149 -19.13 -4.61 15.97
CA ASN A 149 -18.37 -4.32 17.19
C ASN A 149 -17.16 -5.25 17.39
N GLU A 150 -17.06 -6.37 16.65
CA GLU A 150 -15.94 -7.31 16.68
C GLU A 150 -14.77 -6.85 15.79
N LEU A 151 -14.95 -5.79 15.00
CA LEU A 151 -13.88 -5.19 14.19
C LEU A 151 -12.67 -4.82 15.07
N ILE A 152 -11.47 -5.13 14.60
CA ILE A 152 -10.22 -4.79 15.26
C ILE A 152 -10.10 -3.26 15.38
N PRO A 153 -9.86 -2.71 16.58
CA PRO A 153 -9.68 -1.27 16.75
C PRO A 153 -8.52 -0.74 15.91
N LEU A 154 -8.71 0.43 15.30
CA LEU A 154 -7.60 1.13 14.65
C LEU A 154 -6.60 1.62 15.72
N PRO A 155 -5.29 1.46 15.50
CA PRO A 155 -4.29 1.91 16.45
C PRO A 155 -4.22 3.43 16.55
N THR A 156 -3.76 3.92 17.69
CA THR A 156 -3.35 5.32 17.86
C THR A 156 -2.03 5.60 17.16
N TYR A 157 -1.70 6.89 16.97
CA TYR A 157 -0.41 7.29 16.40
C TYR A 157 0.75 6.75 17.23
N ASP A 158 0.70 6.89 18.56
CA ASP A 158 1.77 6.42 19.45
C ASP A 158 1.97 4.90 19.37
N GLN A 159 0.87 4.13 19.29
CA GLN A 159 0.93 2.68 19.13
C GLN A 159 1.57 2.29 17.79
N ALA A 160 1.15 2.93 16.69
CA ALA A 160 1.73 2.64 15.38
C ALA A 160 3.20 3.07 15.30
N LEU A 161 3.56 4.21 15.88
CA LEU A 161 4.93 4.70 15.92
C LEU A 161 5.83 3.76 16.74
N GLN A 162 5.35 3.31 17.91
CA GLN A 162 6.07 2.34 18.73
C GLN A 162 6.33 1.02 17.98
N GLU A 163 5.30 0.50 17.30
CA GLU A 163 5.41 -0.72 16.51
C GLU A 163 6.37 -0.53 15.33
N TYR A 164 6.27 0.57 14.61
CA TYR A 164 7.18 0.93 13.52
C TYR A 164 8.65 0.98 13.99
N HIS A 165 8.93 1.63 15.12
CA HIS A 165 10.29 1.64 15.69
C HIS A 165 10.75 0.25 16.11
N SER A 166 9.86 -0.56 16.71
CA SER A 166 10.17 -1.95 17.07
C SER A 166 10.55 -2.78 15.83
N GLU A 167 9.77 -2.68 14.76
CA GLU A 167 10.04 -3.38 13.50
C GLU A 167 11.34 -2.92 12.85
N LEU A 168 11.59 -1.61 12.84
CA LEU A 168 12.81 -1.02 12.31
C LEU A 168 14.03 -1.50 13.10
N ASN A 169 13.96 -1.46 14.42
CA ASN A 169 15.02 -1.93 15.30
C ASN A 169 15.29 -3.42 15.12
N ARG A 170 14.24 -4.25 14.96
CA ARG A 170 14.38 -5.67 14.66
C ARG A 170 15.11 -5.89 13.34
N LYS A 171 14.72 -5.18 12.26
CA LYS A 171 15.38 -5.27 10.96
C LYS A 171 16.85 -4.86 11.03
N ILE A 172 17.14 -3.74 11.69
CA ILE A 172 18.51 -3.26 11.90
C ILE A 172 19.31 -4.32 12.66
N THR A 173 18.76 -4.87 13.75
CA THR A 173 19.41 -5.89 14.58
C THR A 173 19.81 -7.12 13.76
N ILE A 174 18.90 -7.63 12.92
CA ILE A 174 19.16 -8.77 12.04
C ILE A 174 20.31 -8.47 11.07
N VAL A 175 20.31 -7.30 10.44
CA VAL A 175 21.38 -6.88 9.51
C VAL A 175 22.72 -6.76 10.25
N THR A 176 22.75 -6.12 11.43
CA THR A 176 23.99 -6.00 12.21
C THR A 176 24.54 -7.34 12.69
N ILE A 177 23.69 -8.28 13.11
CA ILE A 177 24.13 -9.63 13.51
C ILE A 177 24.72 -10.37 12.31
N SER A 178 24.07 -10.29 11.14
CA SER A 178 24.57 -10.91 9.92
C SER A 178 25.97 -10.40 9.55
N ILE A 179 26.20 -9.09 9.63
CA ILE A 179 27.51 -8.47 9.34
C ILE A 179 28.56 -8.93 10.37
N LEU A 180 28.23 -8.93 11.66
CA LEU A 180 29.15 -9.35 12.73
C LEU A 180 29.57 -10.82 12.57
N CYS A 181 28.63 -11.71 12.24
CA CYS A 181 28.92 -13.12 11.97
C CYS A 181 29.85 -13.28 10.76
N SER A 182 29.65 -12.51 9.68
CA SER A 182 30.54 -12.55 8.51
C SER A 182 31.96 -12.08 8.84
N ILE A 183 32.11 -10.98 9.59
CA ILE A 183 33.42 -10.48 10.02
C ILE A 183 34.13 -11.52 10.89
N PHE A 184 33.42 -12.12 11.85
CA PHE A 184 33.99 -13.14 12.72
C PHE A 184 34.43 -14.38 11.94
N GLY A 185 33.64 -14.81 10.96
CA GLY A 185 34.00 -15.92 10.07
C GLY A 185 35.28 -15.64 9.27
N ILE A 186 35.43 -14.43 8.71
CA ILE A 186 36.64 -14.02 7.99
C ILE A 186 37.86 -14.03 8.92
N ILE A 187 37.74 -13.51 10.14
CA ILE A 187 38.83 -13.50 11.12
C ILE A 187 39.29 -14.92 11.44
N LEU A 188 38.36 -15.85 11.64
CA LEU A 188 38.70 -17.26 11.90
C LEU A 188 39.42 -17.92 10.72
N ILE A 189 39.00 -17.63 9.50
CA ILE A 189 39.67 -18.12 8.28
C ILE A 189 41.09 -17.55 8.18
N LEU A 190 41.26 -16.24 8.37
CA LEU A 190 42.57 -15.61 8.34
C LEU A 190 43.50 -16.17 9.42
N PHE A 191 42.99 -16.39 10.62
CA PHE A 191 43.74 -17.01 11.72
C PHE A 191 44.15 -18.45 11.37
N TYR A 192 43.26 -19.23 10.78
CA TYR A 192 43.57 -20.59 10.32
C TYR A 192 44.66 -20.58 9.24
N LEU A 193 44.53 -19.72 8.22
CA LEU A 193 45.52 -19.59 7.15
C LEU A 193 46.89 -19.15 7.69
N TYR A 194 46.91 -18.18 8.60
CA TYR A 194 48.13 -17.74 9.28
C TYR A 194 48.82 -18.89 10.02
N LYS A 195 48.04 -19.71 10.74
CA LYS A 195 48.57 -20.88 11.45
C LYS A 195 49.13 -21.94 10.50
N VAL A 196 48.50 -22.17 9.35
CA VAL A 196 49.00 -23.12 8.32
C VAL A 196 50.32 -22.66 7.71
N GLN A 197 50.52 -21.35 7.54
CA GLN A 197 51.75 -20.82 6.93
C GLN A 197 52.99 -20.87 7.84
N ILE A 198 52.78 -20.96 9.16
CA ILE A 198 53.87 -20.98 10.15
C ILE A 198 54.33 -22.40 10.51
N ASN A 199 53.53 -23.43 10.19
CA ASN A 199 53.89 -24.84 10.36
C ASN A 199 54.47 -25.43 9.07
#